data_AF-A0A841IQ67-F1
#
_entry.id   AF-A0A841IQ67-F1
#
_cell.length_a   1.000
_cell.length_b   1.000
_cell.length_c   1.000
_cell.angle_alpha   90.00
_cell.angle_beta   90.00
_cell.angle_gamma   90.00
#
_symmetry.space_group_name_H-M   'P 1'
#
loop_
_entity.id
_entity.type
_entity.pdbx_description
1 polymer ?
#
loop_
_entity_poly.entity_id
_entity_poly.type
_entity_poly.pdbx_seq_one_letter_code
_entity_poly.pdbx_strand_id
1 'polypeptide(L)' 'MRYGIRPRGPDTVHDHEALDEIELYAEVLIAVAGADRRLTPEEIDRVLGVSPADLPGRPPPGAAPSPRSPQRS' A
#
# COMPACT_ATOMS: atom_id res chain seq x y z
N MET A 1 26.53 5.28 39.52
CA MET A 1 26.30 5.35 38.06
C MET A 1 24.80 5.42 37.82
N ARG A 2 24.28 6.57 37.39
CA ARG A 2 22.87 6.77 37.04
C ARG A 2 22.82 7.04 35.54
N TYR A 3 22.20 6.15 34.78
CA TYR A 3 21.87 6.42 33.38
C TYR A 3 20.86 7.57 33.37
N GLY A 4 21.28 8.73 32.86
CA GLY A 4 20.36 9.82 32.58
C GLY A 4 19.42 9.40 31.46
N ILE A 5 18.19 9.05 31.80
CA ILE A 5 17.08 9.03 30.84
C ILE A 5 16.94 10.48 30.38
N ARG A 6 17.53 10.83 29.24
CA ARG A 6 17.19 12.07 28.56
C ARG A 6 15.71 11.95 28.20
N PRO A 7 14.84 12.92 28.55
CA PRO A 7 13.51 12.94 27.96
C PRO A 7 13.71 13.08 26.46
N ARG A 8 13.36 12.04 25.68
CA ARG A 8 13.08 12.24 24.26
C ARG A 8 11.86 13.16 24.24
N GLY A 9 12.03 14.37 23.74
CA GLY A 9 10.90 15.28 23.51
C GLY A 9 9.86 14.60 22.61
N PRO A 10 8.59 15.01 22.66
CA PRO A 10 7.49 14.42 21.89
C PRO A 10 7.57 14.68 20.37
N ASP A 11 8.76 14.91 19.80
CA ASP A 11 8.90 15.69 18.56
C ASP A 11 9.65 14.96 17.44
N THR A 12 9.68 13.63 17.43
CA THR A 12 9.87 12.92 16.14
C THR A 12 8.52 12.94 15.43
N VAL A 13 8.18 14.14 14.94
CA VAL A 13 7.14 14.37 13.95
C VAL A 13 7.31 13.26 12.92
N HIS A 14 6.31 12.38 12.91
CA HIS A 14 6.30 11.10 12.26
C HIS A 14 6.97 11.13 10.88
N ASP A 15 7.69 10.06 10.55
CA ASP A 15 8.07 9.81 9.16
C ASP A 15 6.80 9.89 8.32
N HIS A 16 6.74 10.79 7.33
CA HIS A 16 5.50 11.05 6.60
C HIS A 16 4.97 9.78 5.93
N GLU A 17 5.88 8.89 5.51
CA GLU A 17 5.57 7.54 5.04
C GLU A 17 4.74 6.71 6.04
N ALA A 18 5.05 6.81 7.35
CA ALA A 18 4.32 6.10 8.39
C ALA A 18 2.95 6.72 8.70
N LEU A 19 2.79 8.04 8.54
CA LEU A 19 1.47 8.69 8.66
C LEU A 19 0.58 8.40 7.46
N ASP A 20 1.16 8.46 6.25
CA ASP A 20 0.47 8.14 5.01
C ASP A 20 0.02 6.66 5.01
N GLU A 21 0.85 5.75 5.54
CA GLU A 21 0.48 4.34 5.72
C GLU A 21 -0.66 4.16 6.74
N ILE A 22 -0.64 4.89 7.87
CA ILE A 22 -1.72 4.85 8.87
C ILE A 22 -3.04 5.38 8.26
N GLU A 23 -2.99 6.46 7.47
CA GLU A 23 -4.14 7.02 6.78
C GLU A 23 -4.72 6.04 5.77
N LEU A 24 -3.85 5.37 4.99
CA LEU A 24 -4.24 4.35 4.02
C LEU A 24 -4.99 3.16 4.66
N TYR A 25 -4.48 2.65 5.80
CA TYR A 25 -5.17 1.57 6.50
C TYR A 25 -6.48 2.02 7.15
N ALA A 26 -6.57 3.28 7.60
CA ALA A 26 -7.78 3.80 8.22
C ALA A 26 -8.96 3.80 7.24
N GLU A 27 -8.75 4.19 5.98
CA GLU A 27 -9.80 4.19 4.96
C GLU A 27 -10.35 2.77 4.69
N VAL A 28 -9.47 1.78 4.60
CA VAL A 28 -9.86 0.37 4.43
C VAL A 28 -10.64 -0.15 5.64
N LEU A 29 -10.19 0.19 6.85
CA LEU A 29 -10.88 -0.23 8.08
C LEU A 29 -12.27 0.39 8.20
N ILE A 30 -12.45 1.64 7.79
CA ILE A 30 -13.77 2.31 7.73
C ILE A 30 -14.68 1.58 6.73
N ALA A 31 -14.17 1.24 5.55
CA ALA A 31 -14.94 0.51 4.55
C ALA A 31 -15.35 -0.90 5.03
N VAL A 32 -14.46 -1.61 5.72
CA VAL A 32 -14.76 -2.92 6.33
C VAL A 32 -15.81 -2.78 7.44
N ALA A 33 -15.70 -1.77 8.29
CA ALA A 33 -16.65 -1.54 9.38
C ALA A 33 -18.06 -1.21 8.87
N GLY A 34 -18.18 -0.62 7.68
CA GLY A 34 -19.45 -0.35 7.01
C GLY A 34 -19.99 -1.52 6.18
N ALA A 35 -19.22 -2.60 5.99
CA ALA A 35 -19.61 -3.75 5.20
C ALA A 35 -20.08 -4.92 6.09
N ASP A 36 -21.23 -5.52 5.75
CA ASP A 36 -21.75 -6.70 6.45
C ASP A 36 -20.94 -7.99 6.15
N ARG A 37 -19.95 -7.90 5.26
CA ARG A 37 -19.13 -9.02 4.78
C ARG A 37 -17.69 -8.56 4.53
N ARG A 38 -16.80 -9.53 4.32
CA ARG A 38 -15.43 -9.25 3.86
C ARG A 38 -15.45 -8.55 2.50
N LEU A 39 -14.60 -7.55 2.33
CA LEU A 39 -14.39 -6.87 1.05
C LEU A 39 -13.71 -7.82 0.05
N THR A 40 -14.11 -7.74 -1.22
CA THR A 40 -13.40 -8.39 -2.32
C THR A 40 -12.14 -7.60 -2.70
N PRO A 41 -11.16 -8.23 -3.37
CA PRO A 41 -9.99 -7.50 -3.86
C PRO A 41 -10.34 -6.29 -4.71
N GLU A 42 -11.36 -6.38 -5.58
CA GLU A 42 -11.81 -5.26 -6.41
C GLU A 42 -12.48 -4.14 -5.60
N GLU A 43 -13.11 -4.46 -4.47
CA GLU A 43 -13.66 -3.47 -3.55
C GLU A 43 -12.54 -2.77 -2.78
N ILE A 44 -11.49 -3.49 -2.40
CA ILE A 44 -10.28 -2.93 -1.78
C ILE A 44 -9.56 -2.00 -2.76
N ASP A 45 -9.34 -2.42 -4.01
CA ASP A 45 -8.71 -1.59 -5.03
C ASP A 45 -9.47 -0.27 -5.23
N ARG A 46 -10.81 -0.31 -5.21
CA ARG A 46 -11.63 0.92 -5.30
C ARG A 46 -11.47 1.83 -4.11
N VAL A 47 -11.43 1.28 -2.88
CA VAL A 47 -11.22 2.08 -1.66
C VAL A 47 -9.85 2.74 -1.69
N LEU A 48 -8.83 2.00 -2.13
CA LEU A 48 -7.45 2.49 -2.25
C LEU A 48 -7.21 3.36 -3.49
N GLY A 49 -8.21 3.55 -4.36
CA GLY A 49 -8.05 4.29 -5.63
C GLY A 49 -7.08 3.64 -6.63
N VAL A 50 -6.78 2.34 -6.47
CA VAL A 50 -5.85 1.59 -7.31
C VAL A 50 -6.51 1.25 -8.64
N SER A 51 -5.94 1.75 -9.73
CA SER A 51 -6.36 1.36 -11.07
C SER A 51 -5.55 0.14 -11.55
N PRO A 52 -6.16 -0.85 -12.22
CA PRO A 52 -5.42 -2.00 -12.75
C PRO A 52 -4.36 -1.63 -13.81
N ALA A 53 -4.40 -0.40 -14.33
CA ALA A 53 -3.37 0.18 -15.20
C ALA A 53 -2.09 0.59 -14.44
N ASP A 54 -2.19 0.82 -13.12
CA ASP A 54 -1.09 1.25 -12.27
C ASP A 54 -0.31 0.06 -11.68
N LEU A 55 -0.82 -1.17 -11.86
CA LEU A 55 -0.13 -2.38 -11.42
C LEU A 55 1.13 -2.63 -12.25
N PRO A 56 2.34 -2.60 -11.65
CA PRO A 56 3.57 -2.83 -12.38
C PRO A 56 3.57 -4.23 -12.99
N GLY A 57 3.64 -4.29 -14.32
CA GLY A 57 3.73 -5.54 -15.07
C GLY A 57 2.42 -6.10 -15.61
N ARG A 58 1.27 -5.41 -15.46
CA ARG A 58 0.07 -5.76 -16.23
C ARG A 58 0.26 -5.26 -17.67
N PRO A 59 0.41 -6.14 -18.68
CA PRO A 59 0.44 -5.70 -20.06
C PRO A 59 -0.89 -4.99 -20.39
N PRO A 60 -0.86 -3.87 -21.15
CA PRO A 60 -2.09 -3.21 -21.55
C PRO A 60 -2.99 -4.21 -22.28
N PRO A 61 -4.33 -4.11 -22.17
CA PRO A 61 -5.25 -5.02 -22.85
C PRO A 61 -4.97 -4.98 -24.36
N GLY A 62 -4.39 -6.05 -24.89
CA GLY A 62 -3.98 -6.16 -26.30
C GLY A 62 -2.47 -6.34 -26.53
N ALA A 63 -1.61 -6.10 -25.54
CA ALA A 63 -0.20 -6.47 -25.63
C ALA A 63 -0.05 -7.97 -25.35
N ALA A 64 0.12 -8.77 -26.41
CA ALA A 64 0.53 -10.16 -26.27
C ALA A 64 1.82 -10.22 -25.44
N PRO A 65 1.99 -11.22 -24.54
CA PRO A 65 3.24 -11.41 -23.83
C PRO A 65 4.35 -11.64 -24.87
N SER A 66 5.31 -10.72 -24.96
CA SER A 66 6.45 -10.86 -25.85
C SER A 66 7.15 -12.20 -25.57
N PRO A 67 7.41 -13.04 -26.59
CA PRO A 67 8.13 -14.28 -26.37
C PRO A 67 9.50 -13.95 -25.78
N ARG A 68 9.79 -14.45 -24.58
CA ARG A 68 11.09 -14.28 -23.92
C ARG A 68 12.16 -14.79 -24.90
N SER A 69 13.00 -13.88 -25.39
CA SER A 69 14.17 -14.28 -26.19
C SER A 69 15.07 -15.17 -25.33
N PRO A 70 15.56 -16.31 -25.84
CA PRO A 70 16.47 -17.15 -25.08
C PRO A 70 17.75 -16.37 -24.79
N GLN A 71 18.02 -16.15 -23.51
CA GLN A 71 19.23 -15.48 -23.05
C GLN A 71 20.41 -16.40 -23.35
N ARG A 72 21.16 -16.07 -24.40
CA ARG A 72 22.32 -16.85 -24.85
C ARG A 72 23.50 -16.56 -23.93
N SER A 73 24.01 -17.60 -23.27
CA SER A 73 25.24 -17.60 -22.48
C SER A 73 26.49 -17.29 -23.31
#